data_AF-A0A1E7GLM8-F1
#
_entry.id   AF-A0A1E7GLM8-F1
#
_cell.length_a   1.000
_cell.length_b   1.000
_cell.length_c   1.000
_cell.angle_alpha   90.00
_cell.angle_beta   90.00
_cell.angle_gamma   90.00
#
_symmetry.space_group_name_H-M   'P 1'
#
loop_
_entity.id
_entity.type
_entity.pdbx_description
1 polymer ?
#
loop_
_entity_poly.entity_id
_entity_poly.type
_entity_poly.pdbx_seq_one_letter_code
_entity_poly.pdbx_strand_id
1 'polypeptide(L)' 'MKLSGFPNHESKVVTGDPADQILKFVDEQGIDLIIMGTHGRKGLGLTWMGSVADHVIKNAAVPVLTVNPLRTKAK' A
#
# COMPACT_ATOMS: atom_id res chain seq x y z
N MET A 1 -11.18 -5.03 10.52
CA MET A 1 -10.38 -4.02 11.27
C MET A 1 -11.26 -2.78 11.39
N LYS A 2 -11.49 -2.23 12.59
CA LYS A 2 -12.30 -1.01 12.78
C LYS A 2 -11.37 0.18 12.93
N LEU A 3 -11.47 1.16 12.03
CA LEU A 3 -10.74 2.43 12.16
C LEU A 3 -11.55 3.39 13.04
N SER A 4 -11.58 3.13 14.36
CA SER A 4 -12.28 3.98 15.32
C SER A 4 -11.72 5.41 15.30
N GLY A 5 -12.57 6.40 14.98
CA GLY A 5 -12.19 7.81 14.82
C GLY A 5 -12.27 8.33 13.39
N PHE A 6 -12.48 7.45 12.39
CA PHE A 6 -12.65 7.84 10.99
C PHE A 6 -14.05 7.45 10.52
N PRO A 7 -15.06 8.34 10.63
CA PRO A 7 -16.45 8.00 10.34
C PRO A 7 -16.69 7.64 8.87
N ASN A 8 -15.87 8.19 7.96
CA ASN A 8 -15.97 7.97 6.52
C ASN A 8 -14.87 7.00 6.04
N HIS A 9 -14.92 5.74 6.49
CA HIS A 9 -14.04 4.70 5.98
C HIS A 9 -14.86 3.53 5.43
N GLU A 10 -14.37 2.95 4.35
CA GLU A 10 -14.86 1.69 3.81
C GLU A 10 -13.73 0.65 3.84
N SER A 11 -14.09 -0.62 3.94
CA SER A 11 -13.14 -1.72 3.82
C SER A 11 -13.65 -2.70 2.77
N LYS A 12 -12.82 -2.98 1.77
CA LYS A 12 -13.14 -3.91 0.70
C LYS A 12 -12.10 -5.03 0.66
N VAL A 13 -12.57 -6.27 0.56
CA VAL A 13 -11.72 -7.44 0.33
C VAL A 13 -12.03 -7.95 -1.06
N VAL A 14 -10.98 -8.16 -1.85
CA VAL A 14 -11.06 -8.62 -3.24
C VAL A 14 -10.13 -9.81 -3.44
N THR A 15 -10.41 -10.61 -4.46
CA THR A 15 -9.62 -11.80 -4.82
C THR A 15 -8.96 -11.57 -6.18
N GLY A 16 -7.70 -11.95 -6.33
CA GLY A 16 -6.92 -11.81 -7.56
C GLY A 16 -5.46 -11.47 -7.27
N ASP A 17 -4.72 -11.07 -8.31
CA ASP A 17 -3.39 -10.50 -8.11
C ASP A 17 -3.50 -9.16 -7.36
N PRO A 18 -2.77 -8.95 -6.25
CA PRO A 18 -2.91 -7.75 -5.43
C PRO A 18 -2.65 -6.45 -6.19
N ALA A 19 -1.63 -6.40 -7.05
CA ALA A 19 -1.27 -5.16 -7.73
C ALA A 19 -2.33 -4.81 -8.77
N ASP A 20 -2.76 -5.79 -9.57
CA ASP A 20 -3.78 -5.60 -10.59
C ASP A 20 -5.12 -5.17 -9.98
N GLN A 21 -5.52 -5.79 -8.85
CA GLN A 21 -6.76 -5.42 -8.18
C GLN A 21 -6.71 -4.02 -7.56
N ILE A 22 -5.56 -3.58 -7.04
CA ILE A 22 -5.40 -2.22 -6.53
C ILE A 22 -5.54 -1.20 -7.65
N LEU A 23 -4.84 -1.39 -8.78
CA LEU A 23 -4.88 -0.49 -9.93
C LEU A 23 -6.29 -0.40 -10.51
N LYS A 24 -6.94 -1.55 -10.71
CA LYS A 24 -8.33 -1.60 -11.18
C LYS A 24 -9.29 -0.89 -10.23
N PHE A 25 -9.13 -1.06 -8.92
CA PHE A 25 -9.98 -0.40 -7.94
C PHE A 25 -9.83 1.12 -7.96
N VAL A 26 -8.61 1.62 -8.16
CA VAL A 26 -8.32 3.05 -8.30
C VAL A 26 -9.08 3.65 -9.48
N ASP A 27 -9.04 2.98 -10.64
CA ASP A 27 -9.73 3.42 -11.85
C ASP A 27 -11.26 3.37 -11.68
N GLU A 28 -11.79 2.27 -11.11
CA GLU A 28 -13.23 2.07 -10.96
C GLU A 28 -13.87 3.01 -9.93
N GLN A 29 -13.14 3.41 -8.89
CA GLN A 29 -13.66 4.21 -7.78
C GLN A 29 -13.22 5.67 -7.82
N GLY A 30 -12.39 6.07 -8.79
CA GLY A 30 -11.88 7.44 -8.89
C GLY A 30 -11.04 7.84 -7.68
N ILE A 31 -10.10 7.00 -7.27
CA ILE A 31 -9.23 7.25 -6.11
C ILE A 31 -8.11 8.24 -6.48
N ASP A 32 -7.92 9.29 -5.69
CA ASP A 32 -6.91 10.34 -5.97
C ASP A 32 -5.50 10.05 -5.41
N LEU A 33 -5.37 9.12 -4.47
CA LEU A 33 -4.12 8.80 -3.78
C LEU A 33 -4.12 7.36 -3.27
N ILE A 34 -3.01 6.65 -3.50
CA ILE A 34 -2.76 5.34 -2.91
C ILE A 34 -1.78 5.49 -1.75
N ILE A 35 -2.11 4.92 -0.58
CA ILE A 35 -1.21 4.81 0.57
C ILE A 35 -0.92 3.33 0.83
N MET A 36 0.37 2.95 0.81
CA MET A 36 0.78 1.56 0.96
C MET A 36 1.88 1.41 2.02
N GLY A 37 1.73 0.45 2.92
CA GLY A 37 2.84 0.01 3.78
C GLY A 37 3.81 -0.87 3.00
N THR A 38 5.11 -0.65 3.15
CA THR A 38 6.14 -1.55 2.58
C THR A 38 6.63 -2.54 3.64
N HIS A 39 6.89 -3.80 3.24
CA HIS A 39 7.43 -4.80 4.16
C HIS A 39 8.96 -4.70 4.23
N GLY A 40 9.50 -4.40 5.41
CA GLY A 40 10.93 -4.52 5.72
C GLY A 40 11.25 -5.85 6.40
N ARG A 41 11.43 -6.94 5.65
CA ARG A 41 11.91 -8.22 6.21
C ARG A 41 13.44 -8.36 6.01
N LYS A 42 14.18 -8.17 7.11
CA LYS A 42 15.57 -8.61 7.42
C LYS A 42 16.70 -8.29 6.43
N GLY A 43 17.63 -7.42 6.87
CA GLY A 43 19.08 -7.68 6.87
C GLY A 43 19.90 -7.40 5.60
N LEU A 44 20.79 -6.41 5.70
CA LEU A 44 22.04 -6.23 4.94
C LEU A 44 21.92 -6.06 3.41
N GLY A 45 21.89 -4.80 2.97
CA GLY A 45 22.33 -4.40 1.63
C GLY A 45 21.20 -4.30 0.60
N LEU A 46 20.71 -3.07 0.40
CA LEU A 46 19.68 -2.66 -0.58
C LEU A 46 18.24 -2.99 -0.18
N THR A 47 17.46 -1.92 -0.03
CA THR A 47 16.03 -1.84 0.22
C THR A 47 15.24 -2.60 -0.83
N TRP A 48 14.71 -3.79 -0.52
CA TRP A 48 13.74 -4.44 -1.42
C TRP A 48 12.38 -3.78 -1.21
N MET A 49 12.00 -2.87 -2.10
CA MET A 49 10.61 -2.44 -2.26
C MET A 49 9.77 -3.71 -2.47
N GLY A 50 8.70 -3.91 -1.70
CA GLY A 50 7.88 -5.12 -1.83
C GLY A 50 7.37 -5.27 -3.27
N SER A 51 7.34 -6.48 -3.81
CA SER A 51 6.98 -6.73 -5.23
C SER A 51 5.64 -6.12 -5.64
N VAL A 52 4.65 -6.12 -4.74
CA VAL A 52 3.34 -5.48 -4.96
C VAL A 52 3.46 -3.96 -4.99
N ALA A 53 4.20 -3.36 -4.04
CA ALA A 53 4.37 -1.92 -3.99
C ALA A 53 5.15 -1.40 -5.20
N ASP A 54 6.22 -2.09 -5.61
CA ASP A 54 6.98 -1.76 -6.81
C ASP A 54 6.11 -1.80 -8.07
N HIS A 55 5.29 -2.85 -8.22
CA HIS A 55 4.34 -2.95 -9.32
C HIS A 55 3.36 -1.77 -9.33
N VAL A 56 2.70 -1.49 -8.20
CA VAL A 56 1.71 -0.40 -8.11
C VAL A 56 2.35 0.97 -8.38
N ILE A 57 3.53 1.25 -7.84
CA ILE A 57 4.24 2.52 -8.08
C ILE A 57 4.52 2.75 -9.56
N LYS A 58 4.88 1.69 -10.30
CA LYS A 58 5.23 1.80 -11.73
C LYS A 58 4.02 2.02 -12.63
N ASN A 59 2.84 1.56 -12.21
CA ASN A 59 1.67 1.45 -13.10
C ASN A 59 0.46 2.29 -12.63
N ALA A 60 0.50 2.90 -11.44
CA ALA A 60 -0.62 3.71 -10.94
C ALA A 60 -0.79 5.00 -11.74
N ALA A 61 -2.04 5.32 -12.09
CA ALA A 61 -2.42 6.58 -12.72
C ALA A 61 -2.43 7.77 -11.74
N VAL A 62 -2.32 7.50 -10.43
CA VAL A 62 -2.39 8.50 -9.35
C VAL A 62 -1.16 8.41 -8.44
N PRO A 63 -0.84 9.47 -7.67
CA PRO A 63 0.28 9.45 -6.74
C PRO A 63 0.23 8.26 -5.77
N VAL A 64 1.41 7.72 -5.45
CA VAL A 64 1.57 6.61 -4.51
C VAL A 64 2.48 7.05 -3.36
N LEU A 65 1.95 7.07 -2.14
CA LEU A 65 2.70 7.31 -0.91
C LEU A 65 3.04 5.98 -0.25
N THR A 66 4.33 5.68 -0.14
CA THR A 66 4.80 4.51 0.61
C THR A 66 5.19 4.87 2.04
N VAL A 67 4.77 4.03 2.98
CA VAL A 67 5.12 4.16 4.39
C VAL A 67 6.04 3.00 4.76
N ASN A 68 7.30 3.33 5.03
CA ASN A 68 8.27 2.38 5.58
C ASN A 68 8.02 2.25 7.10
N PRO A 69 7.94 1.04 7.67
CA PRO A 69 7.85 0.89 9.11
C PRO A 69 9.07 1.54 9.78
N LEU A 70 8.83 2.66 10.47
CA LEU A 70 9.84 3.25 11.34
C LEU A 70 10.31 2.19 12.34
N ARG A 71 11.63 1.97 12.45
CA ARG A 71 12.19 1.33 13.63
C ARG A 71 11.82 2.20 14.82
N THR A 72 10.80 1.80 15.57
CA THR A 72 10.76 2.19 16.98
C THR A 72 12.02 1.56 17.58
N LYS A 73 12.99 2.38 18.01
CA LYS A 73 14.07 1.85 18.85
C LYS A 73 13.37 1.26 20.07
N ALA A 74 13.29 -0.07 20.14
CA ALA A 74 13.00 -0.74 21.39
C ALA A 74 14.03 -0.23 22.39
N LYS A 75 13.53 0.32 23.49
CA LYS A 75 14.34 0.74 24.63
C LYS A 75 15.04 -0.48 25.23
#